data_AF-N1JJ35-F1
#
_entry.id   AF-N1JJ35-F1
#
_cell.length_a   1.000
_cell.length_b   1.000
_cell.length_c   1.000
_cell.angle_alpha   90.00
_cell.angle_beta   90.00
_cell.angle_gamma   90.00
#
_symmetry.space_group_name_H-M   'P 1'
#
loop_
_entity.id
_entity.type
_entity.pdbx_description
1 polymer ?
#
loop_
_entity_poly.entity_id
_entity_poly.type
_entity_poly.pdbx_seq_one_letter_code
_entity_poly.pdbx_strand_id
1 'polypeptide(L)'
;MSGHSIRHWPTYLRQCYAHLAPGGWVEAQETSFLPHSLPSGPFPADSHILQWHALFHAGMRAAGRDLCVTAQDIRIAMEESGFINICVHEDVLPMGPWCSDNRLREAGELIKQSMIEGLGGVSCAVFTRILGWEVLDLELFLEKVRKEWRTKDIHGYWPLVDPRDTIFDFISASNPFFLTKIIDLQFMAKNQNISSLLSFNISLVARNACQFLENVNLSRMGLARRTYVQFYNNLLALNL
;
A
#
# COMPACT_ATOMS: atom_id res chain seq x y z
N MET A 1 -2.17 6.11 0.09
CA MET A 1 -1.00 6.46 -0.75
C MET A 1 0.26 6.12 0.04
N SER A 2 1.27 5.48 -0.55
CA SER A 2 2.48 5.06 0.17
C SER A 2 3.57 6.14 0.21
N GLY A 3 4.42 6.08 1.24
CA GLY A 3 5.40 7.10 1.61
C GLY A 3 6.49 7.30 0.59
N HIS A 4 6.69 6.33 -0.31
CA HIS A 4 7.59 6.46 -1.45
C HIS A 4 7.23 7.64 -2.39
N SER A 5 5.96 8.04 -2.41
CA SER A 5 5.46 9.13 -3.29
C SER A 5 5.30 10.46 -2.57
N ILE A 6 5.34 10.48 -1.23
CA ILE A 6 5.11 11.68 -0.42
C ILE A 6 6.44 12.17 0.15
N ARG A 7 6.88 13.36 -0.25
CA ARG A 7 8.14 13.95 0.25
C ARG A 7 8.02 14.51 1.66
N HIS A 8 6.86 15.07 2.01
CA HIS A 8 6.66 15.77 3.28
C HIS A 8 5.20 15.67 3.74
N TRP A 9 4.95 14.75 4.68
CA TRP A 9 3.62 14.44 5.20
C TRP A 9 2.86 15.65 5.77
N PRO A 10 3.45 16.53 6.59
CA PRO A 10 2.72 17.69 7.12
C PRO A 10 2.24 18.64 6.02
N THR A 11 3.03 18.81 4.95
CA THR A 11 2.61 19.67 3.82
C THR A 11 1.49 19.02 3.04
N TYR A 12 1.60 17.71 2.79
CA TYR A 12 0.59 16.94 2.07
C TYR A 12 -0.76 16.94 2.83
N LEU A 13 -0.75 16.68 4.14
CA LEU A 13 -1.96 16.62 4.95
C LEU A 13 -2.62 18.00 5.11
N ARG A 14 -1.86 19.09 5.23
CA ARG A 14 -2.41 20.46 5.17
C ARG A 14 -3.11 20.74 3.84
N GLN A 15 -2.53 20.27 2.73
CA GLN A 15 -3.15 20.41 1.41
C GLN A 15 -4.44 19.58 1.32
N CYS A 16 -4.44 18.34 1.83
CA CYS A 16 -5.67 17.53 1.90
C CYS A 16 -6.76 18.26 2.69
N TYR A 17 -6.42 18.78 3.87
CA TYR A 17 -7.37 19.50 4.71
C TYR A 17 -7.99 20.71 4.01
N ALA A 18 -7.16 21.54 3.35
CA ALA A 18 -7.61 22.74 2.66
C ALA A 18 -8.55 22.47 1.47
N HIS A 19 -8.53 21.26 0.90
CA HIS A 19 -9.31 20.90 -0.29
C HIS A 19 -10.46 19.93 0.00
N LEU A 20 -10.56 19.40 1.22
CA LEU A 20 -11.67 18.56 1.64
C LEU A 20 -12.91 19.41 1.90
N ALA A 21 -14.07 18.91 1.46
CA ALA A 21 -15.34 19.48 1.87
C ALA A 21 -15.52 19.33 3.39
N PRO A 22 -16.25 20.24 4.06
CA PRO A 22 -16.57 20.09 5.48
C PRO A 22 -17.17 18.71 5.78
N GLY A 23 -16.63 18.01 6.78
CA GLY A 23 -17.00 16.64 7.14
C GLY A 23 -16.34 15.54 6.30
N GLY A 24 -15.44 15.89 5.38
CA GLY A 24 -14.64 14.95 4.60
C GLY A 24 -13.58 14.22 5.45
N TRP A 25 -13.11 13.09 4.92
CA TRP A 25 -12.12 12.22 5.58
C TRP A 25 -10.86 12.10 4.73
N VAL A 26 -9.73 11.92 5.39
CA VAL A 26 -8.45 11.55 4.76
C VAL A 26 -7.99 10.21 5.32
N GLU A 27 -7.45 9.38 4.44
CA GLU A 27 -6.92 8.07 4.80
C GLU A 27 -5.43 8.02 4.45
N ALA A 28 -4.60 7.66 5.43
CA ALA A 28 -3.17 7.42 5.24
C ALA A 28 -2.85 5.99 5.65
N GLN A 29 -2.45 5.18 4.66
CA GLN A 29 -1.95 3.83 4.86
C GLN A 29 -0.45 3.86 4.55
N GLU A 30 0.38 3.61 5.56
CA GLU A 30 1.83 3.73 5.47
C GLU A 30 2.53 2.54 6.11
N THR A 31 3.75 2.24 5.68
CA THR A 31 4.59 1.26 6.39
C THR A 31 5.95 1.86 6.66
N SER A 32 6.46 1.69 7.89
CA SER A 32 7.86 2.01 8.13
C SER A 32 8.72 1.05 7.33
N PHE A 33 9.60 1.58 6.50
CA PHE A 33 10.36 0.78 5.54
C PHE A 33 11.42 -0.11 6.19
N LEU A 34 11.89 0.22 7.40
CA LEU A 34 12.82 -0.63 8.13
C LEU A 34 12.05 -1.76 8.82
N PRO A 35 12.39 -3.03 8.54
CA PRO A 35 11.68 -4.15 9.14
C PRO A 35 12.08 -4.36 10.59
N HIS A 36 11.14 -4.89 11.36
CA HIS A 36 11.36 -5.43 12.70
C HIS A 36 11.37 -6.95 12.65
N SER A 37 11.86 -7.59 13.72
CA SER A 37 11.77 -9.05 13.88
C SER A 37 11.31 -9.40 15.28
N LEU A 38 10.60 -10.52 15.39
CA LEU A 38 10.31 -11.08 16.71
C LEU A 38 11.58 -11.63 17.37
N PRO A 39 11.70 -11.61 18.71
CA PRO A 39 12.83 -12.21 19.42
C PRO A 39 13.01 -13.71 19.13
N SER A 40 11.94 -14.41 18.75
CA SER A 40 11.94 -15.84 18.42
C SER A 40 12.57 -16.17 17.06
N GLY A 41 12.70 -15.19 16.17
CA GLY A 41 13.28 -15.37 14.84
C GLY A 41 13.95 -14.08 14.37
N PRO A 42 15.01 -13.63 15.07
CA PRO A 42 15.70 -12.40 14.74
C PRO A 42 16.38 -12.51 13.39
N PHE A 43 16.59 -11.36 12.74
CA PHE A 43 17.47 -11.32 11.59
C PHE A 43 18.89 -11.79 11.98
N PRO A 44 19.58 -12.52 11.08
CA PRO A 44 21.00 -12.80 11.23
C PRO A 44 21.80 -11.50 11.39
N ALA A 45 22.87 -11.54 12.20
CA ALA A 45 23.72 -10.37 12.41
C ALA A 45 24.34 -9.84 11.09
N ASP A 46 24.53 -10.71 10.10
CA ASP A 46 25.06 -10.42 8.77
C ASP A 46 23.96 -10.35 7.68
N SER A 47 22.71 -10.05 8.06
CA SER A 47 21.57 -10.05 7.14
C SER A 47 21.75 -9.06 5.99
N HIS A 48 21.77 -9.58 4.77
CA HIS A 48 21.78 -8.81 3.53
C HIS A 48 20.44 -8.09 3.32
N ILE A 49 19.35 -8.64 3.85
CA ILE A 49 18.03 -8.00 3.83
C ILE A 49 18.06 -6.69 4.63
N LEU A 50 18.58 -6.73 5.86
CA LEU A 50 18.74 -5.52 6.67
C LEU A 50 19.69 -4.52 6.02
N GLN A 51 20.81 -4.99 5.46
CA GLN A 51 21.73 -4.14 4.71
C GLN A 51 21.04 -3.48 3.51
N TRP A 52 20.22 -4.22 2.78
CA TRP A 52 19.47 -3.70 1.63
C TRP A 52 18.50 -2.60 2.06
N HIS A 53 17.72 -2.84 3.13
CA HIS A 53 16.81 -1.83 3.67
C HIS A 53 17.55 -0.55 4.12
N ALA A 54 18.68 -0.70 4.82
CA ALA A 54 19.46 0.44 5.28
C ALA A 54 20.04 1.26 4.13
N LEU A 55 20.64 0.60 3.13
CA LEU A 55 21.20 1.27 1.94
C LEU A 55 20.10 1.95 1.12
N PHE A 56 18.98 1.26 0.89
CA PHE A 56 17.85 1.82 0.16
C PHE A 56 17.27 3.04 0.87
N HIS A 57 17.07 2.98 2.19
CA HIS A 57 16.61 4.11 2.98
C HIS A 57 17.59 5.28 2.92
N ALA A 58 18.89 5.04 3.04
CA ALA A 58 19.91 6.07 2.90
C ALA A 58 19.86 6.76 1.52
N GLY A 59 19.72 5.99 0.45
CA GLY A 59 19.55 6.53 -0.90
C GLY A 59 18.27 7.36 -1.05
N MET A 60 17.16 6.90 -0.47
CA MET A 60 15.90 7.65 -0.51
C MET A 60 15.95 8.93 0.32
N ARG A 61 16.63 8.93 1.46
CA ARG A 61 16.90 10.15 2.25
C ARG A 61 17.74 11.15 1.47
N ALA A 62 18.78 10.69 0.77
CA ALA A 62 19.57 11.54 -0.13
C ALA A 62 18.71 12.14 -1.27
N ALA A 63 17.64 11.44 -1.68
CA ALA A 63 16.63 11.93 -2.62
C ALA A 63 15.57 12.88 -2.00
N GLY A 64 15.69 13.19 -0.70
CA GLY A 64 14.75 14.03 0.04
C GLY A 64 13.44 13.34 0.41
N ARG A 65 13.45 12.02 0.62
CA ARG A 65 12.29 11.23 1.08
C ARG A 65 12.67 10.38 2.28
N ASP A 66 11.95 10.55 3.39
CA ASP A 66 12.08 9.64 4.53
C ASP A 66 11.04 8.53 4.43
N LEU A 67 11.49 7.28 4.49
CA LEU A 67 10.63 6.10 4.42
C LEU A 67 10.37 5.46 5.80
N CYS A 68 10.87 6.07 6.87
CA CYS A 68 10.68 5.59 8.24
C CYS A 68 9.66 6.43 9.00
N VAL A 69 8.67 6.97 8.29
CA VAL A 69 7.58 7.74 8.90
C VAL A 69 6.72 6.78 9.71
N THR A 70 6.50 7.10 10.98
CA THR A 70 5.72 6.27 11.89
C THR A 70 4.24 6.65 11.88
N ALA A 71 3.41 5.77 12.44
CA ALA A 71 2.00 6.05 12.69
C ALA A 71 1.81 7.34 13.49
N GLN A 72 2.67 7.53 14.49
CA GLN A 72 2.63 8.68 15.37
C GLN A 72 3.00 9.98 14.63
N ASP A 73 3.99 9.94 13.73
CA ASP A 73 4.35 11.10 12.91
C ASP A 73 3.18 11.55 12.02
N ILE A 74 2.50 10.59 11.39
CA ILE A 74 1.32 10.87 10.55
C ILE A 74 0.18 11.42 11.40
N ARG A 75 -0.09 10.81 12.56
CA ARG A 75 -1.11 11.28 13.49
C ARG A 75 -0.86 12.73 13.91
N ILE A 76 0.36 13.05 14.35
CA ILE A 76 0.74 14.42 14.74
C ILE A 76 0.53 15.38 13.55
N ALA A 77 0.98 14.99 12.36
CA ALA A 77 0.79 15.82 11.17
C ALA A 77 -0.70 16.02 10.79
N MET A 78 -1.58 15.05 11.06
CA MET A 78 -3.02 15.19 10.91
C MET A 78 -3.62 16.14 11.95
N GLU A 79 -3.23 16.00 13.23
CA GLU A 79 -3.66 16.89 14.32
C GLU A 79 -3.26 18.35 14.01
N GLU A 80 -2.01 18.58 13.64
CA GLU A 80 -1.49 19.90 13.27
C GLU A 80 -2.15 20.50 12.03
N SER A 81 -2.69 19.66 11.13
CA SER A 81 -3.42 20.11 9.94
C SER A 81 -4.88 20.49 10.24
N GLY A 82 -5.39 20.20 11.43
CA GLY A 82 -6.76 20.50 11.85
C GLY A 82 -7.75 19.36 11.69
N PHE A 83 -7.29 18.14 11.38
CA PHE A 83 -8.15 16.96 11.41
C PHE A 83 -8.55 16.61 12.85
N ILE A 84 -9.74 16.04 12.98
CA ILE A 84 -10.31 15.57 14.25
C ILE A 84 -10.71 14.10 14.12
N ASN A 85 -11.00 13.43 15.24
CA ASN A 85 -11.37 12.01 15.28
C ASN A 85 -10.32 11.11 14.60
N ILE A 86 -9.04 11.36 14.90
CA ILE A 86 -7.93 10.63 14.27
C ILE A 86 -7.81 9.25 14.93
N CYS A 87 -7.96 8.22 14.12
CA CYS A 87 -7.77 6.82 14.50
C CYS A 87 -6.49 6.28 13.87
N VAL A 88 -5.76 5.47 14.62
CA VAL A 88 -4.53 4.81 14.18
C VAL A 88 -4.69 3.33 14.49
N HIS A 89 -4.55 2.48 13.48
CA HIS A 89 -4.41 1.04 13.70
C HIS A 89 -3.05 0.61 13.16
N GLU A 90 -2.42 -0.29 13.90
CA GLU A 90 -1.13 -0.86 13.53
C GLU A 90 -1.34 -2.35 13.29
N ASP A 91 -1.05 -2.75 12.06
CA ASP A 91 -1.01 -4.11 11.58
C ASP A 91 0.44 -4.51 11.30
N VAL A 92 0.65 -5.79 11.04
CA VAL A 92 1.97 -6.32 10.64
C VAL A 92 1.92 -6.82 9.21
N LEU A 93 2.98 -6.54 8.48
CA LEU A 93 3.20 -7.06 7.13
C LEU A 93 4.35 -8.07 7.16
N PRO A 94 4.06 -9.39 7.17
CA PRO A 94 5.10 -10.40 7.39
C PRO A 94 6.05 -10.55 6.22
N MET A 95 7.32 -10.83 6.51
CA MET A 95 8.38 -11.14 5.55
C MET A 95 8.50 -12.65 5.33
N GLY A 96 7.38 -13.34 5.18
CA GLY A 96 7.32 -14.79 4.96
C GLY A 96 6.15 -15.46 5.67
N PRO A 97 5.96 -16.77 5.44
CA PRO A 97 4.80 -17.54 5.91
C PRO A 97 4.94 -18.02 7.37
N TRP A 98 5.46 -17.19 8.27
CA TRP A 98 5.76 -17.59 9.65
C TRP A 98 4.63 -17.26 10.65
N CYS A 99 3.70 -16.38 10.30
CA CYS A 99 2.57 -16.05 11.18
C CYS A 99 1.64 -17.27 11.36
N SER A 100 1.07 -17.42 12.56
CA SER A 100 0.08 -18.46 12.86
C SER A 100 -1.29 -18.17 12.22
N ASP A 101 -1.63 -16.89 12.07
CA ASP A 101 -2.83 -16.45 11.35
C ASP A 101 -2.72 -16.81 9.86
N ASN A 102 -3.74 -17.50 9.33
CA ASN A 102 -3.74 -17.99 7.95
C ASN A 102 -3.66 -16.85 6.93
N ARG A 103 -4.35 -15.73 7.17
CA ARG A 103 -4.36 -14.58 6.26
C ARG A 103 -3.00 -13.92 6.22
N LEU A 104 -2.38 -13.69 7.39
CA LEU A 104 -1.04 -13.11 7.48
C LEU A 104 0.04 -14.04 6.91
N ARG A 105 -0.12 -15.35 7.08
CA ARG A 105 0.77 -16.36 6.49
C ARG A 105 0.74 -16.34 4.96
N GLU A 106 -0.46 -16.32 4.37
CA GLU A 106 -0.63 -16.21 2.93
C GLU A 106 -0.09 -14.87 2.40
N ALA A 107 -0.39 -13.76 3.07
CA ALA A 107 0.14 -12.44 2.72
C ALA A 107 1.67 -12.42 2.76
N GLY A 108 2.25 -13.00 3.81
CA GLY A 108 3.70 -13.11 3.96
C GLY A 108 4.36 -13.90 2.84
N GLU A 109 3.76 -15.00 2.38
CA GLU A 109 4.26 -15.75 1.23
C GLU A 109 4.17 -14.95 -0.09
N LEU A 110 3.05 -14.25 -0.31
CA LEU A 110 2.89 -13.42 -1.51
C LEU A 110 3.90 -12.29 -1.55
N ILE A 111 4.15 -11.64 -0.42
CA ILE A 111 5.14 -10.58 -0.30
C ILE A 111 6.54 -11.18 -0.46
N LYS A 112 6.76 -12.36 0.11
CA LYS A 112 7.97 -13.16 -0.06
C LYS A 112 8.35 -13.26 -1.55
N GLN A 113 7.43 -13.76 -2.35
CA GLN A 113 7.66 -13.92 -3.79
C GLN A 113 7.79 -12.58 -4.51
N SER A 114 6.91 -11.62 -4.17
CA SER A 114 6.88 -10.29 -4.81
C SER A 114 8.20 -9.54 -4.68
N MET A 115 8.84 -9.58 -3.49
CA MET A 115 10.13 -8.92 -3.36
C MET A 115 11.23 -9.71 -4.05
N ILE A 116 11.27 -11.05 -3.99
CA ILE A 116 12.31 -11.83 -4.70
C ILE A 116 12.33 -11.49 -6.19
N GLU A 117 11.14 -11.44 -6.81
CA GLU A 117 10.96 -11.13 -8.23
C GLU A 117 11.19 -9.65 -8.53
N GLY A 118 10.63 -8.76 -7.69
CA GLY A 118 10.66 -7.31 -7.89
C GLY A 118 11.93 -6.60 -7.42
N LEU A 119 12.83 -7.29 -6.69
CA LEU A 119 13.95 -6.68 -5.97
C LEU A 119 14.83 -5.79 -6.87
N GLY A 120 15.11 -6.27 -8.08
CA GLY A 120 15.92 -5.54 -9.05
C GLY A 120 15.27 -4.23 -9.48
N GLY A 121 13.98 -4.29 -9.82
CA GLY A 121 13.20 -3.14 -10.28
C GLY A 121 13.12 -2.03 -9.24
N VAL A 122 12.83 -2.39 -7.98
CA VAL A 122 12.76 -1.40 -6.89
C VAL A 122 14.13 -0.79 -6.60
N SER A 123 15.20 -1.58 -6.65
CA SER A 123 16.55 -1.15 -6.24
C SER A 123 17.26 -0.30 -7.29
N CYS A 124 17.03 -0.59 -8.58
CA CYS A 124 17.87 -0.11 -9.68
C CYS A 124 18.09 1.41 -9.64
N ALA A 125 17.01 2.21 -9.58
CA ALA A 125 17.13 3.67 -9.62
C ALA A 125 17.84 4.24 -8.38
N VAL A 126 17.56 3.70 -7.19
CA VAL A 126 18.14 4.19 -5.93
C VAL A 126 19.63 3.86 -5.86
N PHE A 127 20.01 2.61 -6.13
CA PHE A 127 21.39 2.18 -6.00
C PHE A 127 22.29 2.75 -7.10
N THR A 128 21.83 2.79 -8.36
CA THR A 128 22.68 3.25 -9.46
C THR A 128 22.73 4.77 -9.56
N ARG A 129 21.57 5.44 -9.63
CA ARG A 129 21.52 6.90 -9.92
C ARG A 129 21.79 7.76 -8.69
N ILE A 130 21.47 7.26 -7.49
CA ILE A 130 21.59 8.04 -6.25
C ILE A 130 22.82 7.61 -5.46
N LEU A 131 23.01 6.30 -5.26
CA LEU A 131 24.17 5.79 -4.52
C LEU A 131 25.41 5.56 -5.40
N GLY A 132 25.29 5.67 -6.73
CA GLY A 132 26.42 5.58 -7.65
C GLY A 132 26.99 4.18 -7.84
N TRP A 133 26.23 3.12 -7.51
CA TRP A 133 26.69 1.75 -7.69
C TRP A 133 26.72 1.37 -9.17
N GLU A 134 27.71 0.55 -9.53
CA GLU A 134 27.71 -0.15 -10.80
C GLU A 134 26.61 -1.21 -10.82
N VAL A 135 25.99 -1.41 -11.99
CA VAL A 135 24.88 -2.36 -12.16
C VAL A 135 25.28 -3.78 -11.77
N LEU A 136 26.53 -4.17 -12.08
CA LEU A 136 27.04 -5.50 -11.75
C LEU A 136 27.16 -5.72 -10.24
N ASP A 137 27.69 -4.73 -9.51
CA ASP A 137 27.83 -4.80 -8.06
C ASP A 137 26.46 -4.86 -7.37
N LEU A 138 25.48 -4.11 -7.91
CA LEU A 138 24.10 -4.19 -7.47
C LEU A 138 23.54 -5.60 -7.66
N GLU A 139 23.60 -6.18 -8.85
CA GLU A 139 23.03 -7.52 -9.09
C GLU A 139 23.69 -8.60 -8.22
N LEU A 140 25.02 -8.54 -8.03
CA LEU A 140 25.73 -9.43 -7.12
C LEU A 140 25.26 -9.29 -5.67
N PHE A 141 24.97 -8.07 -5.23
CA PHE A 141 24.40 -7.84 -3.90
C PHE A 141 22.96 -8.34 -3.80
N LEU A 142 22.11 -8.04 -4.77
CA LEU A 142 20.70 -8.46 -4.78
C LEU A 142 20.56 -9.98 -4.83
N GLU A 143 21.47 -10.71 -5.47
CA GLU A 143 21.45 -12.18 -5.43
C GLU A 143 21.68 -12.72 -4.00
N LYS A 144 22.53 -12.07 -3.19
CA LYS A 144 22.71 -12.44 -1.78
C LYS A 144 21.42 -12.20 -0.98
N VAL A 145 20.72 -11.09 -1.24
CA VAL A 145 19.42 -10.77 -0.62
C VAL A 145 18.36 -11.80 -1.00
N ARG A 146 18.23 -12.13 -2.31
CA ARG A 146 17.29 -13.15 -2.80
C ARG A 146 17.59 -14.53 -2.20
N LYS A 147 18.87 -14.90 -2.13
CA LYS A 147 19.31 -16.15 -1.49
C LYS A 147 18.86 -16.18 -0.02
N GLU A 148 19.06 -15.09 0.72
CA GLU A 148 18.65 -15.03 2.12
C GLU A 148 17.14 -15.24 2.29
N TRP A 149 16.31 -14.54 1.50
CA TRP A 149 14.86 -14.75 1.49
C TRP A 149 14.46 -16.20 1.19
N ARG A 150 15.14 -16.85 0.24
CA ARG A 150 14.84 -18.23 -0.16
C ARG A 150 15.23 -19.26 0.90
N THR A 151 16.37 -19.07 1.55
CA THR A 151 16.99 -20.13 2.38
C THR A 151 16.71 -20.01 3.87
N LYS A 152 16.46 -18.81 4.37
CA LYS A 152 16.29 -18.58 5.81
C LYS A 152 14.81 -18.45 6.17
N ASP A 153 14.46 -18.97 7.33
CA ASP A 153 13.17 -18.69 7.95
C ASP A 153 13.31 -17.39 8.74
N ILE A 154 12.80 -16.29 8.19
CA ILE A 154 12.93 -14.95 8.73
C ILE A 154 11.60 -14.54 9.34
N HIS A 155 11.55 -14.36 10.65
CA HIS A 155 10.34 -13.91 11.35
C HIS A 155 10.33 -12.39 11.46
N GLY A 156 10.60 -11.76 10.32
CA GLY A 156 10.59 -10.31 10.12
C GLY A 156 9.22 -9.80 9.68
N TYR A 157 8.91 -8.55 9.99
CA TYR A 157 7.72 -7.85 9.51
C TYR A 157 7.99 -6.35 9.36
N TRP A 158 7.20 -5.69 8.52
CA TRP A 158 7.06 -4.22 8.56
C TRP A 158 5.83 -3.85 9.39
N PRO A 159 5.92 -2.84 10.26
CA PRO A 159 4.73 -2.27 10.88
C PRO A 159 3.94 -1.52 9.80
N LEU A 160 2.70 -1.94 9.59
CA LEU A 160 1.75 -1.32 8.68
C LEU A 160 0.80 -0.46 9.50
N VAL A 161 0.73 0.82 9.18
CA VAL A 161 -0.30 1.71 9.71
C VAL A 161 -1.49 1.61 8.77
N ASP A 162 -2.56 0.97 9.25
CA ASP A 162 -3.82 0.83 8.53
C ASP A 162 -4.90 1.59 9.33
N PRO A 163 -5.74 2.41 8.71
CA PRO A 163 -6.87 3.04 9.39
C PRO A 163 -8.15 2.19 9.38
N ARG A 164 -8.11 0.96 8.83
CA ARG A 164 -9.30 0.12 8.72
C ARG A 164 -9.60 -0.61 10.03
N ASP A 165 -10.62 -0.10 10.70
CA ASP A 165 -11.72 -0.88 11.29
C ASP A 165 -13.00 -0.01 11.41
N THR A 166 -12.87 1.31 11.58
CA THR A 166 -14.06 2.18 11.80
C THR A 166 -14.87 2.46 10.52
N ILE A 167 -14.23 2.61 9.36
CA ILE A 167 -14.93 2.85 8.08
C ILE A 167 -15.60 1.57 7.56
N PHE A 168 -14.96 0.41 7.72
CA PHE A 168 -15.51 -0.88 7.29
C PHE A 168 -16.68 -1.33 8.18
N ASP A 169 -16.59 -1.12 9.50
CA ASP A 169 -17.71 -1.36 10.41
C ASP A 169 -18.88 -0.41 10.14
N PHE A 170 -18.61 0.86 9.83
CA PHE A 170 -19.65 1.83 9.47
C PHE A 170 -20.32 1.53 8.11
N ILE A 171 -19.54 1.18 7.07
CA ILE A 171 -20.07 0.85 5.74
C ILE A 171 -20.79 -0.49 5.75
N SER A 172 -20.27 -1.50 6.46
CA SER A 172 -20.93 -2.81 6.62
C SER A 172 -22.23 -2.71 7.40
N ALA A 173 -22.27 -1.88 8.45
CA ALA A 173 -23.50 -1.57 9.19
C ALA A 173 -24.53 -0.81 8.33
N SER A 174 -24.08 -0.06 7.32
CA SER A 174 -24.93 0.79 6.48
C SER A 174 -25.42 0.14 5.17
N ASN A 175 -24.71 -0.86 4.62
CA ASN A 175 -25.11 -1.51 3.37
C ASN A 175 -24.49 -2.92 3.14
N PRO A 176 -25.14 -3.99 3.63
CA PRO A 176 -24.58 -5.35 3.66
C PRO A 176 -24.45 -6.06 2.29
N PHE A 177 -25.03 -5.50 1.20
CA PHE A 177 -25.01 -6.14 -0.13
C PHE A 177 -23.77 -5.78 -0.98
N PHE A 178 -22.95 -4.81 -0.56
CA PHE A 178 -21.76 -4.37 -1.30
C PHE A 178 -20.58 -5.33 -1.11
N LEU A 179 -20.51 -6.01 0.04
CA LEU A 179 -19.41 -6.91 0.42
C LEU A 179 -19.41 -8.24 -0.33
N THR A 180 -20.59 -8.80 -0.64
CA THR A 180 -20.72 -10.09 -1.32
C THR A 180 -20.10 -10.05 -2.72
N LYS A 181 -20.29 -8.96 -3.45
CA LYS A 181 -19.78 -8.83 -4.84
C LYS A 181 -18.27 -8.60 -4.94
N ILE A 182 -17.63 -7.97 -3.95
CA ILE A 182 -16.18 -7.73 -3.98
C ILE A 182 -15.41 -9.01 -3.65
N ILE A 183 -15.92 -9.80 -2.70
CA ILE A 183 -15.34 -11.10 -2.33
C ILE A 183 -15.50 -12.09 -3.50
N ASP A 184 -16.66 -12.10 -4.17
CA ASP A 184 -16.88 -12.92 -5.36
C ASP A 184 -15.92 -12.56 -6.52
N LEU A 185 -15.64 -11.27 -6.73
CA LEU A 185 -14.71 -10.82 -7.78
C LEU A 185 -13.24 -11.21 -7.51
N GLN A 186 -12.82 -11.20 -6.24
CA GLN A 186 -11.49 -11.68 -5.85
C GLN A 186 -11.40 -13.22 -5.96
N PHE A 187 -12.49 -13.94 -5.69
CA PHE A 187 -12.57 -15.39 -5.84
C PHE A 187 -12.57 -15.82 -7.32
N MET A 188 -13.27 -15.08 -8.20
CA MET A 188 -13.29 -15.35 -9.64
C MET A 188 -11.94 -15.09 -10.33
N ALA A 189 -11.18 -14.08 -9.89
CA ALA A 189 -9.86 -13.78 -10.43
C ALA A 189 -8.80 -14.85 -10.11
N LYS A 190 -8.98 -15.62 -9.02
CA LYS A 190 -8.05 -16.67 -8.58
C LYS A 190 -8.15 -17.96 -9.43
N ASN A 191 -9.25 -18.14 -10.17
CA ASN A 191 -9.55 -19.40 -10.90
C ASN A 191 -9.33 -19.35 -12.42
N GLN A 192 -9.04 -18.19 -13.01
CA GLN A 192 -8.70 -18.09 -14.44
C GLN A 192 -7.36 -17.38 -14.60
N ASN A 193 -6.31 -18.18 -14.86
CA ASN A 193 -4.93 -17.76 -15.01
C ASN A 193 -4.75 -16.80 -16.21
N ILE A 194 -5.07 -15.52 -16.05
CA ILE A 194 -5.03 -14.51 -17.13
C ILE A 194 -4.34 -13.25 -16.60
N SER A 195 -3.04 -13.17 -16.88
CA SER A 195 -2.13 -12.07 -16.54
C SER A 195 -2.36 -10.76 -17.33
N SER A 196 -3.35 -10.71 -18.23
CA SER A 196 -3.69 -9.50 -19.01
C SER A 196 -4.88 -8.68 -18.46
N LEU A 197 -5.43 -9.02 -17.28
CA LEU A 197 -6.66 -8.41 -16.76
C LEU A 197 -6.48 -7.25 -15.77
N LEU A 198 -5.25 -6.86 -15.39
CA LEU A 198 -5.04 -5.73 -14.48
C LEU A 198 -5.43 -4.37 -15.11
N SER A 199 -5.29 -4.22 -16.42
CA SER A 199 -5.77 -3.04 -17.17
C SER A 199 -7.24 -3.14 -17.59
N PHE A 200 -7.75 -4.36 -17.81
CA PHE A 200 -9.15 -4.57 -18.22
C PHE A 200 -10.16 -4.45 -17.06
N ASN A 201 -9.73 -4.72 -15.81
CA ASN A 201 -10.65 -4.75 -14.66
C ASN A 201 -11.13 -3.37 -14.21
N ILE A 202 -10.32 -2.31 -14.31
CA ILE A 202 -10.77 -0.96 -13.90
C ILE A 202 -11.90 -0.48 -14.81
N SER A 203 -11.81 -0.75 -16.12
CA SER A 203 -12.81 -0.30 -17.11
C SER A 203 -14.06 -1.19 -17.14
N LEU A 204 -13.97 -2.48 -16.80
CA LEU A 204 -15.13 -3.37 -16.64
C LEU A 204 -15.88 -3.12 -15.31
N VAL A 205 -15.15 -2.93 -14.20
CA VAL A 205 -15.73 -2.57 -12.89
C VAL A 205 -16.42 -1.21 -12.97
N ALA A 206 -15.83 -0.23 -13.65
CA ALA A 206 -16.46 1.07 -13.87
C ALA A 206 -17.71 1.00 -14.78
N ARG A 207 -17.69 0.18 -15.85
CA ARG A 207 -18.85 -0.03 -16.74
C ARG A 207 -20.01 -0.71 -16.02
N ASN A 208 -19.74 -1.75 -15.23
CA ASN A 208 -20.77 -2.48 -14.49
C ASN A 208 -21.34 -1.64 -13.33
N ALA A 209 -20.53 -0.79 -12.69
CA ALA A 209 -20.99 0.19 -11.72
C ALA A 209 -21.90 1.25 -12.36
N CYS A 210 -21.58 1.73 -13.58
CA CYS A 210 -22.40 2.69 -14.31
C CYS A 210 -23.76 2.09 -14.75
N GLN A 211 -23.78 0.88 -15.32
CA GLN A 211 -25.02 0.18 -15.70
C GLN A 211 -25.92 -0.12 -14.49
N PHE A 212 -25.33 -0.37 -13.32
CA PHE A 212 -26.08 -0.55 -12.08
C PHE A 212 -26.69 0.77 -11.58
N LEU A 213 -25.96 1.89 -11.68
CA LEU A 213 -26.46 3.21 -11.30
C LEU A 213 -27.55 3.74 -12.25
N GLU A 214 -27.52 3.38 -13.53
CA GLU A 214 -28.57 3.74 -14.50
C GLU A 214 -29.92 3.06 -14.24
N ASN A 215 -29.92 1.88 -13.62
CA ASN A 215 -31.13 1.09 -13.34
C ASN A 215 -31.76 1.37 -11.96
N VAL A 216 -31.10 2.19 -11.13
CA VAL A 216 -31.63 2.60 -9.82
C VAL A 216 -32.35 3.93 -9.95
N ASN A 217 -33.57 4.05 -9.41
CA ASN A 217 -34.37 5.27 -9.51
C ASN A 217 -33.73 6.40 -8.68
N LEU A 218 -32.96 7.26 -9.36
CA LEU A 218 -31.92 8.17 -8.84
C LEU A 218 -32.41 9.51 -8.26
N SER A 219 -33.69 9.65 -7.91
CA SER A 219 -34.26 10.93 -7.44
C SER A 219 -33.70 11.44 -6.10
N ARG A 220 -32.93 10.63 -5.35
CA ARG A 220 -32.38 10.97 -4.02
C ARG A 220 -30.87 11.29 -3.96
N MET A 221 -30.12 11.27 -5.05
CA MET A 221 -28.63 11.36 -5.00
C MET A 221 -28.03 12.49 -5.86
N GLY A 222 -28.59 13.70 -5.79
CA GLY A 222 -28.25 14.83 -6.68
C GLY A 222 -26.82 15.41 -6.58
N LEU A 223 -26.08 15.14 -5.50
CA LEU A 223 -24.69 15.61 -5.34
C LEU A 223 -23.67 14.52 -5.70
N ALA A 224 -23.91 13.28 -5.26
CA ALA A 224 -23.04 12.13 -5.55
C ALA A 224 -22.94 11.83 -7.06
N ARG A 225 -24.04 12.01 -7.81
CA ARG A 225 -24.05 11.86 -9.27
C ARG A 225 -23.10 12.83 -9.98
N ARG A 226 -23.02 14.08 -9.53
CA ARG A 226 -22.16 15.11 -10.16
C ARG A 226 -20.69 14.85 -9.88
N THR A 227 -20.34 14.51 -8.65
CA THR A 227 -18.96 14.23 -8.25
C THR A 227 -18.41 12.98 -8.95
N TYR A 228 -19.24 11.93 -9.09
CA TYR A 228 -18.82 10.67 -9.71
C TYR A 228 -18.69 10.77 -11.24
N VAL A 229 -19.61 11.47 -11.92
CA VAL A 229 -19.51 11.73 -13.37
C VAL A 229 -18.31 12.62 -13.70
N GLN A 230 -18.00 13.61 -12.85
CA GLN A 230 -16.82 14.46 -13.01
C GLN A 230 -15.52 13.65 -12.87
N PHE A 231 -15.45 12.76 -11.87
CA PHE A 231 -14.33 11.86 -11.65
C PHE A 231 -14.12 10.89 -12.83
N TYR A 232 -15.21 10.35 -13.38
CA TYR A 232 -15.18 9.47 -14.54
C TYR A 232 -14.74 10.17 -15.83
N ASN A 233 -15.23 11.38 -16.10
CA ASN A 233 -14.80 12.17 -17.26
C ASN A 233 -13.31 12.56 -17.19
N ASN A 234 -12.80 12.79 -15.98
CA ASN A 234 -11.37 13.03 -15.76
C ASN A 234 -10.53 11.77 -15.97
N LEU A 235 -11.06 10.59 -15.63
CA LEU A 235 -10.42 9.30 -15.90
C LEU A 235 -10.39 8.95 -17.40
N LEU A 236 -11.47 9.25 -18.14
CA LEU A 236 -11.50 9.05 -19.60
C LEU A 236 -10.56 10.00 -20.36
N ALA A 237 -10.36 11.22 -19.86
CA ALA A 237 -9.44 12.19 -20.46
C ALA A 237 -7.96 11.80 -20.33
N LEU A 238 -7.63 10.80 -19.50
CA LEU A 238 -6.26 10.37 -19.23
C LEU A 238 -5.73 9.28 -20.19
N ASN A 239 -6.52 8.81 -21.18
CA ASN A 239 -6.12 7.83 -22.21
C ASN A 239 -5.12 6.75 -21.72
N LEU A 240 -5.56 5.94 -20.75
CA LEU A 240 -4.98 4.63 -20.42
C LEU A 240 -5.84 3.51 -21.00
#